data_AF-A0A1U7J436-F1
#
_entry.id   AF-A0A1U7J436-F1
#
_cell.length_a   1.000
_cell.length_b   1.000
_cell.length_c   1.000
_cell.angle_alpha   90.00
_cell.angle_beta   90.00
_cell.angle_gamma   90.00
#
_symmetry.space_group_name_H-M   'P 1'
#
loop_
_entity.id
_entity.type
_entity.pdbx_description
1 polymer ?
#
loop_
_entity_poly.entity_id
_entity_poly.type
_entity_poly.pdbx_seq_one_letter_code
_entity_poly.pdbx_strand_id
1 'polypeptide(L)'
;MNRFKIGGANPSVLQRKAWIMDIKTWQEKIIEVLKDISDEEFQRESWLGRSDKISSPEELYCNLFDDFIFKDFIEEQKSLFSSAQLGWGQELVKKMEAFKETIFSYPDPQEIIDDERWIEIRQLADRLKATFEA
;
A
#
# COMPACT_ATOMS: atom_id res chain seq x y z
N MET A 1 3.01 -19.38 0.55
CA MET A 1 3.27 -18.82 1.89
C MET A 1 3.31 -19.92 2.94
N ASN A 2 4.50 -20.17 3.50
CA ASN A 2 4.74 -21.26 4.44
C ASN A 2 4.24 -20.82 5.84
N ARG A 3 2.99 -21.17 6.19
CA ARG A 3 2.47 -20.94 7.55
C ARG A 3 3.21 -21.85 8.52
N PHE A 4 4.15 -21.29 9.27
CA PHE A 4 4.67 -21.92 10.47
C PHE A 4 3.50 -22.10 11.46
N LYS A 5 2.96 -23.31 11.54
CA LYS A 5 2.17 -23.75 12.71
C LYS A 5 3.15 -23.82 13.88
N ILE A 6 3.17 -22.78 14.71
CA ILE A 6 4.08 -22.70 15.85
C ILE A 6 3.51 -23.52 17.00
N GLY A 7 3.87 -24.80 17.04
CA GLY A 7 4.03 -25.50 18.30
C GLY A 7 5.28 -24.95 18.98
N GLY A 8 5.11 -24.13 20.02
CA GLY A 8 5.97 -23.99 21.20
C GLY A 8 7.48 -23.71 21.10
N ALA A 9 8.09 -23.58 19.92
CA ALA A 9 9.52 -23.33 19.80
C ALA A 9 9.82 -21.85 19.57
N ASN A 10 10.65 -21.27 20.45
CA ASN A 10 11.10 -19.88 20.33
C ASN A 10 12.05 -19.78 19.11
N PRO A 11 11.79 -18.91 18.12
CA PRO A 11 12.60 -18.85 16.90
C PRO A 11 14.08 -18.54 17.21
N SER A 12 14.98 -19.14 16.45
CA SER A 12 16.43 -18.89 16.56
C SER A 12 16.79 -17.46 16.16
N VAL A 13 17.96 -16.97 16.59
CA VAL A 13 18.46 -15.62 16.23
C VAL A 13 18.53 -15.43 14.70
N LEU A 14 18.92 -16.45 13.94
CA LEU A 14 18.98 -16.39 12.48
C LEU A 14 17.59 -16.30 11.84
N GLN A 15 16.62 -17.07 12.35
CA GLN A 15 15.23 -17.00 11.89
C GLN A 15 14.60 -15.64 12.21
N ARG A 16 14.88 -15.08 13.39
CA ARG A 16 14.44 -13.71 13.74
C ARG A 16 15.06 -12.66 12.81
N LYS A 17 16.37 -12.76 12.52
CA LYS A 17 17.04 -11.84 11.59
C LYS A 17 16.48 -11.93 10.17
N ALA A 18 16.25 -13.14 9.67
CA ALA A 18 15.65 -13.35 8.35
C ALA A 18 14.23 -12.76 8.27
N TRP A 19 13.41 -13.01 9.30
CA TRP A 19 12.07 -12.44 9.40
C TRP A 19 12.07 -10.91 9.50
N ILE A 20 12.98 -10.32 10.28
CA ILE A 20 13.13 -8.84 10.36
C ILE A 20 13.55 -8.27 9.00
N MET A 21 14.44 -8.94 8.28
CA MET A 21 14.88 -8.51 6.95
C MET A 21 13.73 -8.57 5.93
N ASP A 22 12.91 -9.61 6.02
CA ASP A 22 11.68 -9.75 5.23
C ASP A 22 10.72 -8.58 5.50
N ILE A 23 10.44 -8.27 6.78
CA ILE A 23 9.58 -7.14 7.16
C ILE A 23 10.09 -5.81 6.64
N LYS A 24 11.39 -5.54 6.76
CA LYS A 24 11.97 -4.27 6.27
C LYS A 24 11.81 -4.12 4.77
N THR A 25 12.14 -5.18 4.03
CA THR A 25 11.99 -5.22 2.58
C THR A 25 10.53 -4.97 2.21
N TRP A 26 9.63 -5.58 2.97
CA TRP A 26 8.20 -5.42 2.77
C TRP A 26 7.71 -3.99 3.05
N GLN A 27 8.15 -3.38 4.15
CA GLN A 27 7.88 -1.97 4.46
C GLN A 27 8.41 -1.03 3.38
N GLU A 28 9.63 -1.25 2.89
CA GLU A 28 10.22 -0.48 1.78
C GLU A 28 9.34 -0.56 0.53
N LYS A 29 8.80 -1.74 0.21
CA LYS A 29 7.89 -1.91 -0.91
C LYS A 29 6.53 -1.25 -0.74
N ILE A 30 5.94 -1.31 0.46
CA ILE A 30 4.73 -0.51 0.72
C ILE A 30 5.03 0.97 0.50
N ILE A 31 6.15 1.48 1.02
CA ILE A 31 6.51 2.90 0.93
C ILE A 31 6.65 3.31 -0.54
N GLU A 32 7.25 2.47 -1.39
CA GLU A 32 7.30 2.69 -2.84
C GLU A 32 5.88 2.83 -3.42
N VAL A 33 4.96 1.92 -3.10
CA VAL A 33 3.57 1.99 -3.60
C VAL A 33 2.82 3.22 -3.05
N LEU A 34 3.00 3.55 -1.76
CA LEU A 34 2.40 4.75 -1.18
C LEU A 34 2.94 6.03 -1.81
N LYS A 35 4.20 6.05 -2.22
CA LYS A 35 4.77 7.15 -2.98
C LYS A 35 4.04 7.30 -4.31
N ASP A 36 3.87 6.22 -5.06
CA ASP A 36 3.18 6.26 -6.35
C ASP A 36 1.69 6.63 -6.21
N ILE A 37 1.02 6.19 -5.14
CA ILE A 37 -0.37 6.60 -4.82
C ILE A 37 -0.44 8.08 -4.41
N SER A 38 0.56 8.62 -3.72
CA SER A 38 0.54 10.03 -3.28
C SER A 38 0.98 11.03 -4.35
N ASP A 39 1.65 10.57 -5.41
CA ASP A 39 2.25 11.42 -6.44
C ASP A 39 1.28 11.67 -7.61
N GLU A 40 0.63 12.85 -7.59
CA GLU A 40 -0.25 13.29 -8.68
C GLU A 40 0.47 13.41 -10.03
N GLU A 41 1.70 13.93 -10.03
CA GLU A 41 2.44 14.20 -11.26
C GLU A 41 2.78 12.87 -11.95
N PHE A 42 3.32 11.92 -11.18
CA PHE A 42 3.55 10.55 -11.65
C PHE A 42 2.26 9.91 -12.22
N GLN A 43 1.12 10.06 -11.55
CA GLN A 43 -0.14 9.51 -12.03
C GLN A 43 -0.59 10.16 -13.34
N ARG A 44 -0.54 11.50 -13.45
CA ARG A 44 -0.88 12.22 -14.69
C ARG A 44 0.02 11.81 -15.84
N GLU A 45 1.31 11.58 -15.55
CA GLU A 45 2.28 11.19 -16.56
C GLU A 45 2.11 9.74 -17.03
N SER A 46 1.94 8.81 -16.09
CA SER A 46 1.92 7.37 -16.37
C SER A 46 0.54 6.87 -16.81
N TRP A 47 -0.54 7.39 -16.24
CA TRP A 47 -1.91 6.93 -16.55
C TRP A 47 -2.42 7.49 -17.88
N LEU A 48 -1.95 8.67 -18.28
CA LEU A 48 -2.38 9.37 -19.50
C LEU A 48 -1.40 9.17 -20.66
N GLY A 49 -0.43 8.24 -20.52
CA GLY A 49 0.54 7.90 -21.56
C GLY A 49 1.48 9.04 -21.94
N ARG A 50 1.81 9.94 -21.01
CA ARG A 50 2.72 11.09 -21.22
C ARG A 50 4.17 10.80 -20.85
N SER A 51 4.44 9.64 -20.24
CA SER A 51 5.80 9.18 -19.93
C SER A 51 6.07 7.78 -20.51
N ASP A 52 7.32 7.32 -20.39
CA ASP A 52 7.74 5.95 -20.71
C ASP A 52 7.29 4.92 -19.66
N LYS A 53 6.86 5.40 -18.49
CA LYS A 53 6.28 4.57 -17.43
C LYS A 53 4.81 4.34 -17.72
N ILE A 54 4.39 3.08 -17.61
CA ILE A 54 3.00 2.67 -17.71
C ILE A 54 2.53 2.37 -16.30
N SER A 55 1.42 3.01 -15.91
CA SER A 55 0.70 2.66 -14.69
C SER A 55 -0.79 2.93 -14.88
N SER A 56 -1.60 2.46 -13.94
CA SER A 56 -3.04 2.73 -13.90
C SER A 56 -3.55 2.72 -12.46
N PRO A 57 -4.74 3.28 -12.19
CA PRO A 57 -5.36 3.17 -10.87
C PRO A 57 -5.60 1.71 -10.46
N GLU A 58 -5.91 0.83 -11.42
CA GLU A 58 -6.03 -0.62 -11.20
C GLU A 58 -4.69 -1.22 -10.75
N GLU A 59 -3.59 -0.89 -11.44
CA GLU A 59 -2.27 -1.39 -11.07
C GLU A 59 -1.85 -0.92 -9.67
N LEU A 60 -2.11 0.34 -9.30
CA LEU A 60 -1.81 0.80 -7.94
C LEU A 60 -2.65 0.06 -6.88
N TYR A 61 -3.92 -0.23 -7.19
CA TYR A 61 -4.77 -1.05 -6.31
C TYR A 61 -4.21 -2.47 -6.17
N CYS A 62 -3.89 -3.14 -7.29
CA CYS A 62 -3.36 -4.51 -7.29
C CYS A 62 -2.00 -4.58 -6.61
N ASN A 63 -1.10 -3.64 -6.86
CA ASN A 63 0.18 -3.57 -6.17
C ASN A 63 -0.04 -3.54 -4.65
N LEU A 64 -0.95 -2.68 -4.16
CA LEU A 64 -1.19 -2.54 -2.73
C LEU A 64 -1.87 -3.78 -2.11
N PHE A 65 -2.92 -4.32 -2.73
CA PHE A 65 -3.77 -5.36 -2.12
C PHE A 65 -3.46 -6.79 -2.56
N ASP A 66 -2.99 -7.00 -3.78
CA ASP A 66 -2.76 -8.33 -4.33
C ASP A 66 -1.27 -8.71 -4.22
N ASP A 67 -0.37 -7.84 -4.67
CA ASP A 67 1.08 -8.11 -4.62
C ASP A 67 1.65 -7.95 -3.22
N PHE A 68 1.27 -6.85 -2.56
CA PHE A 68 1.69 -6.55 -1.21
C PHE A 68 0.58 -6.77 -0.19
N ILE A 69 -0.53 -7.48 -0.44
CA ILE A 69 -1.49 -7.93 0.61
C ILE A 69 -1.69 -6.98 1.82
N PHE A 70 -1.77 -5.67 1.57
CA PHE A 70 -1.47 -4.64 2.58
C PHE A 70 -2.42 -4.69 3.77
N LYS A 71 -3.68 -5.01 3.49
CA LYS A 71 -4.72 -5.25 4.47
C LYS A 71 -4.35 -6.35 5.47
N ASP A 72 -3.93 -7.51 4.97
CA ASP A 72 -3.59 -8.65 5.80
C ASP A 72 -2.31 -8.37 6.61
N PHE A 73 -1.33 -7.70 6.00
CA PHE A 73 -0.10 -7.34 6.69
C PHE A 73 -0.32 -6.39 7.87
N ILE A 74 -1.12 -5.34 7.71
CA ILE A 74 -1.43 -4.43 8.82
C ILE A 74 -2.11 -5.18 9.96
N GLU A 75 -3.06 -6.07 9.68
CA GLU A 75 -3.78 -6.79 10.74
C GLU A 75 -2.88 -7.82 11.43
N GLU A 76 -2.13 -8.62 10.68
CA GLU A 76 -1.26 -9.66 11.23
C GLU A 76 -0.03 -9.07 11.95
N GLN A 77 0.50 -7.95 11.47
CA GLN A 77 1.71 -7.31 12.00
C GLN A 77 1.44 -6.07 12.84
N LYS A 78 0.21 -5.88 13.33
CA LYS A 78 -0.19 -4.65 14.06
C LYS A 78 0.74 -4.22 15.19
N SER A 79 1.38 -5.17 15.87
CA SER A 79 2.35 -4.90 16.95
C SER A 79 3.64 -4.20 16.49
N LEU A 80 3.93 -4.20 15.18
CA LEU A 80 5.10 -3.57 14.58
C LEU A 80 4.85 -2.12 14.15
N PHE A 81 3.60 -1.66 14.22
CA PHE A 81 3.20 -0.33 13.77
C PHE A 81 2.88 0.58 14.95
N SER A 82 3.18 1.87 14.79
CA SER A 82 2.67 2.90 15.68
C SER A 82 1.15 3.03 15.56
N SER A 83 0.50 3.60 16.57
CA SER A 83 -0.95 3.88 16.51
C SER A 83 -1.33 4.78 15.33
N ALA A 84 -0.44 5.70 14.94
CA ALA A 84 -0.66 6.56 13.78
C ALA A 84 -0.59 5.78 12.46
N GLN A 85 0.44 4.94 12.29
CA GLN A 85 0.56 4.06 11.11
C GLN A 85 -0.65 3.13 10.96
N LEU A 86 -1.11 2.54 12.07
CA LEU A 86 -2.30 1.70 12.07
C LEU A 86 -3.55 2.48 11.67
N GLY A 87 -3.78 3.65 12.28
CA GLY A 87 -4.95 4.47 11.99
C GLY A 87 -5.01 4.91 10.53
N TRP A 88 -3.90 5.44 10.01
CA TRP A 88 -3.83 5.87 8.60
C TRP A 88 -3.90 4.70 7.63
N GLY A 89 -3.24 3.58 7.94
CA GLY A 89 -3.27 2.37 7.13
C GLY A 89 -4.69 1.79 7.02
N GLN A 90 -5.40 1.68 8.14
CA GLN A 90 -6.78 1.18 8.16
C GLN A 90 -7.74 2.11 7.39
N GLU A 91 -7.60 3.43 7.53
CA GLU A 91 -8.44 4.37 6.79
C GLU A 91 -8.13 4.34 5.29
N LEU A 92 -6.85 4.21 4.90
CA LEU A 92 -6.46 4.03 3.50
C LEU A 92 -7.07 2.74 2.92
N VAL A 93 -6.97 1.61 3.63
CA VAL A 93 -7.57 0.33 3.23
C VAL A 93 -9.06 0.49 2.98
N LYS A 94 -9.78 1.09 3.94
CA LYS A 94 -11.22 1.31 3.85
C LYS A 94 -11.60 2.17 2.64
N LYS A 95 -10.88 3.27 2.39
CA LYS A 95 -11.14 4.18 1.27
C LYS A 95 -10.88 3.52 -0.07
N MET A 96 -9.77 2.80 -0.21
CA MET A 96 -9.45 2.06 -1.42
C MET A 96 -10.46 0.95 -1.70
N GLU A 97 -10.88 0.17 -0.70
CA GLU A 97 -11.90 -0.87 -0.87
C GLU A 97 -13.26 -0.25 -1.29
N ALA A 98 -13.63 0.89 -0.71
CA ALA A 98 -14.85 1.60 -1.10
C ALA A 98 -14.76 2.19 -2.52
N PHE A 99 -13.55 2.51 -2.99
CA PHE A 99 -13.30 3.05 -4.32
C PHE A 99 -13.06 1.97 -5.38
N LYS A 100 -12.89 0.70 -4.97
CA LYS A 100 -12.60 -0.46 -5.82
C LYS A 100 -13.55 -0.54 -7.03
N GLU A 101 -14.86 -0.55 -6.79
CA GLU A 101 -15.83 -0.68 -7.88
C GLU A 101 -15.71 0.47 -8.90
N THR A 102 -15.32 1.68 -8.45
CA THR A 102 -15.01 2.79 -9.36
C THR A 102 -13.78 2.45 -10.20
N ILE A 103 -12.67 2.01 -9.60
CA ILE A 103 -11.44 1.63 -10.32
C ILE A 103 -11.71 0.58 -11.41
N PHE A 104 -12.46 -0.47 -11.10
CA PHE A 104 -12.64 -1.63 -12.00
C PHE A 104 -13.82 -1.52 -12.98
N SER A 105 -14.74 -0.56 -12.81
CA SER A 105 -15.93 -0.41 -13.68
C SER A 105 -15.66 0.42 -14.95
N TYR A 106 -14.40 0.65 -15.31
CA TYR A 106 -13.96 1.48 -16.44
C TYR A 106 -14.38 2.97 -16.41
N PRO A 107 -13.83 3.78 -15.49
CA PRO A 107 -13.72 5.22 -15.68
C PRO A 107 -12.50 5.53 -16.56
N ASP A 108 -12.58 6.61 -17.33
CA ASP A 108 -11.38 7.22 -17.93
C ASP A 108 -10.38 7.55 -16.79
N PRO A 109 -9.09 7.18 -16.88
CA PRO A 109 -8.10 7.55 -15.86
C PRO A 109 -8.06 9.06 -15.56
N GLN A 110 -8.44 9.91 -16.53
CA GLN A 110 -8.61 11.34 -16.32
C GLN A 110 -9.78 11.69 -15.39
N GLU A 111 -10.84 10.91 -15.34
CA GLU A 111 -11.94 11.11 -14.38
C GLU A 111 -11.53 10.69 -12.96
N ILE A 112 -10.71 9.63 -12.84
CA ILE A 112 -10.23 9.15 -11.52
C ILE A 112 -9.26 10.14 -10.90
N ILE A 113 -8.32 10.68 -11.69
CA ILE A 113 -7.26 11.53 -11.14
C ILE A 113 -7.78 12.82 -10.50
N ASP A 114 -8.92 13.31 -11.00
CA ASP A 114 -9.62 14.51 -10.52
C ASP A 114 -10.80 14.18 -9.59
N ASP A 115 -11.08 12.89 -9.31
CA ASP A 115 -12.14 12.46 -8.38
C ASP A 115 -11.78 12.84 -6.93
N GLU A 116 -12.67 13.55 -6.24
CA GLU A 116 -12.45 13.99 -4.85
C GLU A 116 -12.11 12.82 -3.91
N ARG A 117 -12.71 11.64 -4.13
CA ARG A 117 -12.45 10.43 -3.33
C ARG A 117 -11.04 9.90 -3.58
N TRP A 118 -10.55 9.99 -4.82
CA TRP A 118 -9.16 9.64 -5.13
C TRP A 118 -8.19 10.65 -4.52
N ILE A 119 -8.50 11.95 -4.59
CA ILE A 119 -7.69 13.00 -3.94
C ILE A 119 -7.52 12.71 -2.43
N GLU A 120 -8.59 12.30 -1.74
CA GLU A 120 -8.52 11.86 -0.33
C GLU A 120 -7.60 10.64 -0.14
N ILE A 121 -7.68 9.65 -1.02
CA ILE A 121 -6.79 8.47 -1.01
C ILE A 121 -5.32 8.90 -1.13
N ARG A 122 -5.00 9.81 -2.06
CA ARG A 122 -3.63 10.32 -2.24
C ARG A 122 -3.12 11.03 -0.99
N GLN A 123 -3.96 11.85 -0.37
CA GLN A 123 -3.62 12.53 0.88
C GLN A 123 -3.39 11.55 2.03
N LEU A 124 -4.19 10.49 2.13
CA LEU A 124 -4.00 9.44 3.13
C LEU A 124 -2.71 8.66 2.90
N ALA A 125 -2.41 8.32 1.65
CA ALA A 125 -1.16 7.66 1.28
C ALA A 125 0.06 8.53 1.63
N ASP A 126 0.00 9.84 1.35
CA ASP A 126 1.08 10.77 1.69
C ASP A 126 1.30 10.88 3.20
N ARG A 127 0.21 11.00 3.99
CA ARG A 127 0.28 11.02 5.45
C ARG A 127 0.87 9.73 6.01
N LEU A 128 0.39 8.59 5.51
CA LEU A 128 0.88 7.29 5.95
C LEU A 128 2.37 7.12 5.61
N LYS A 129 2.78 7.45 4.37
CA LYS A 129 4.18 7.44 3.93
C LYS A 129 5.07 8.26 4.86
N ALA A 130 4.65 9.48 5.20
CA ALA A 130 5.40 10.36 6.11
C ALA A 130 5.62 9.74 7.50
N THR A 131 4.72 8.87 7.98
CA THR A 131 4.90 8.15 9.26
C THR A 131 5.95 7.05 9.23
N PHE A 132 6.43 6.63 8.06
CA PHE A 132 7.56 5.69 7.94
C PHE A 132 8.92 6.40 7.82
N GLU A 133 8.92 7.68 7.45
CA GLU A 133 10.13 8.49 7.28
C GLU A 133 10.52 9.30 8.53
N ALA A 134 9.60 9.40 9.50
CA ALA A 134 9.76 10.13 10.77
C ALA A 134 10.47 9.31 11.85
#